data_AF-A0A967UTP3-F1
#
_entry.id   AF-A0A967UTP3-F1
#
_cell.length_a   1.000
_cell.length_b   1.000
_cell.length_c   1.000
_cell.angle_alpha   90.00
_cell.angle_beta   90.00
_cell.angle_gamma   90.00
#
_symmetry.space_group_name_H-M   'P 1'
#
loop_
_entity.id
_entity.type
_entity.pdbx_description
1 polymer ?
#
loop_
_entity_poly.entity_id
_entity_poly.type
_entity_poly.pdbx_seq_one_letter_code
_entity_poly.pdbx_strand_id
1 'polypeptide(L)'
;TLVCYTVTLYFMPAGYREFKDRQFTIRSDYSHILLKEGAFNTYIDGLTVYVRSRQPNGEVRGILVHDNRNANAPVTMMAERGALVSTDQGPRFLLIN
;
A
#
# COMPACT_ATOMS: atom_id res chain seq x y z
N THR A 1 -38.50 -13.15 24.08
CA THR A 1 -38.57 -11.80 23.49
C THR A 1 -37.50 -10.87 24.03
N LEU A 2 -37.31 -10.75 25.35
CA LEU A 2 -36.30 -9.86 25.96
C LEU A 2 -34.86 -10.18 25.51
N VAL A 3 -34.50 -11.47 25.45
CA VAL A 3 -33.19 -11.93 24.94
C VAL A 3 -32.96 -11.51 23.48
N CYS A 4 -33.95 -11.68 22.60
CA CYS A 4 -33.86 -11.22 21.22
C CYS A 4 -33.66 -9.70 21.16
N TYR A 5 -34.36 -8.96 22.00
CA TYR A 5 -34.25 -7.51 22.06
C TYR A 5 -32.84 -7.06 22.46
N THR A 6 -32.23 -7.69 23.47
CA THR A 6 -30.87 -7.39 23.92
C THR A 6 -29.83 -7.72 22.84
N VAL A 7 -30.00 -8.83 22.12
CA VAL A 7 -29.10 -9.21 21.03
C VAL A 7 -29.17 -8.20 19.88
N THR A 8 -30.38 -7.80 19.48
CA THR A 8 -30.58 -6.90 18.34
C THR A 8 -30.18 -5.45 18.65
N LEU A 9 -30.46 -4.93 19.86
CA LEU A 9 -30.11 -3.55 20.20
C LEU A 9 -28.67 -3.35 20.69
N TYR A 10 -28.00 -4.38 21.18
CA TYR A 10 -26.69 -4.20 21.82
C TYR A 10 -25.58 -5.03 21.15
N PHE A 11 -25.76 -6.35 21.05
CA PHE A 11 -24.73 -7.23 20.48
C PHE A 11 -24.55 -7.03 18.98
N MET A 12 -25.63 -6.86 18.23
CA MET A 12 -25.59 -6.64 16.78
C MET A 12 -24.85 -5.35 16.38
N PRO A 13 -25.16 -4.15 16.92
CA PRO A 13 -24.42 -2.95 16.58
C PRO A 13 -22.97 -2.98 17.08
N ALA A 14 -22.69 -3.56 18.25
CA ALA A 14 -21.33 -3.70 18.76
C ALA A 14 -20.45 -4.59 17.85
N GLY A 15 -20.96 -5.76 17.46
CA GLY A 15 -20.26 -6.66 16.54
C GLY A 15 -20.08 -6.05 15.14
N TYR A 16 -21.08 -5.33 14.64
CA TYR A 16 -20.98 -4.64 13.36
C TYR A 16 -19.97 -3.50 13.39
N ARG A 17 -19.86 -2.78 14.52
CA ARG A 17 -18.87 -1.72 14.71
C ARG A 17 -17.45 -2.27 14.69
N GLU A 18 -17.18 -3.33 15.45
CA GLU A 18 -15.88 -4.00 15.45
C GLU A 18 -15.52 -4.59 14.07
N PHE A 19 -16.50 -5.18 13.37
CA PHE A 19 -16.28 -5.67 12.01
C PHE A 19 -15.96 -4.54 11.02
N LYS A 20 -16.65 -3.40 11.13
CA LYS A 20 -16.35 -2.21 10.34
C LYS A 20 -14.98 -1.63 10.68
N ASP A 21 -14.60 -1.61 11.96
CA ASP A 21 -13.32 -1.08 12.40
C ASP A 21 -12.14 -1.95 11.93
N ARG A 22 -12.29 -3.28 11.99
CA ARG A 22 -11.35 -4.22 11.38
C ARG A 22 -11.28 -4.07 9.87
N GLN A 23 -12.41 -3.92 9.19
CA GLN A 23 -12.41 -3.65 7.73
C GLN A 23 -11.74 -2.32 7.40
N PHE A 24 -11.94 -1.29 8.22
CA PHE A 24 -11.31 0.01 8.05
C PHE A 24 -9.80 -0.10 8.25
N THR A 25 -9.37 -0.78 9.31
CA THR A 25 -7.95 -1.06 9.58
C THR A 25 -7.32 -1.82 8.42
N ILE A 26 -7.96 -2.90 7.95
CA ILE A 26 -7.50 -3.66 6.77
C ILE A 26 -7.40 -2.74 5.56
N ARG A 27 -8.42 -1.94 5.23
CA ARG A 27 -8.37 -1.05 4.06
C ARG A 27 -7.35 0.08 4.19
N SER A 28 -7.15 0.61 5.39
CA SER A 28 -6.15 1.62 5.71
C SER A 28 -4.74 1.04 5.54
N ASP A 29 -4.52 -0.16 6.04
CA ASP A 29 -3.23 -0.86 5.99
C ASP A 29 -2.94 -1.44 4.59
N TYR A 30 -3.98 -1.78 3.80
CA TYR A 30 -3.85 -2.29 2.42
C TYR A 30 -3.34 -1.25 1.40
N SER A 31 -3.15 0.00 1.81
CA SER A 31 -2.40 0.98 1.01
C SER A 31 -0.90 0.60 0.86
N HIS A 32 -0.41 -0.38 1.63
CA HIS A 32 1.01 -0.71 1.67
C HIS A 32 1.47 -1.93 0.86
N ILE A 33 0.60 -2.82 0.36
CA ILE A 33 1.10 -4.12 -0.14
C ILE A 33 0.29 -4.62 -1.33
N LEU A 34 0.78 -4.35 -2.53
CA LEU A 34 0.97 -5.35 -3.61
C LEU A 34 1.60 -4.67 -4.82
N LEU A 35 2.87 -4.27 -4.68
CA LEU A 35 3.74 -4.16 -5.87
C LEU A 35 3.77 -5.56 -6.49
N LYS A 36 3.08 -5.73 -7.62
CA LYS A 36 3.19 -6.97 -8.38
C LYS A 36 4.58 -7.01 -8.99
N GLU A 37 5.38 -7.96 -8.54
CA GLU A 37 6.68 -8.25 -9.15
C GLU A 37 6.49 -8.54 -10.64
N GLY A 38 7.40 -8.03 -11.47
CA GLY A 38 7.35 -8.19 -12.91
C GLY A 38 6.26 -7.39 -13.62
N ALA A 39 5.52 -6.51 -12.93
CA ALA A 39 4.53 -5.63 -13.53
C ALA A 39 4.81 -4.15 -13.22
N PHE A 40 4.33 -3.27 -14.11
CA PHE A 40 4.29 -1.83 -13.85
C PHE A 40 3.10 -1.52 -12.96
N ASN A 41 3.36 -0.88 -11.81
CA ASN A 41 2.36 -0.50 -10.84
C ASN A 41 2.30 1.03 -10.75
N THR A 42 1.11 1.61 -10.88
CA THR A 42 0.89 3.06 -10.70
C THR A 42 0.45 3.31 -9.27
N TYR A 43 1.28 4.00 -8.48
CA TYR A 43 1.01 4.25 -7.05
C TYR A 43 0.14 5.49 -6.80
N ILE A 44 0.42 6.53 -7.57
CA ILE A 44 -0.31 7.81 -7.60
C ILE A 44 -0.31 8.29 -9.05
N ASP A 45 -1.24 9.17 -9.42
CA ASP A 45 -1.27 9.72 -10.78
C ASP A 45 0.07 10.36 -11.12
N GLY A 46 0.67 9.88 -12.22
CA GLY A 46 1.99 10.29 -12.66
C GLY A 46 3.18 9.58 -12.00
N LEU A 47 3.02 8.56 -11.15
CA LEU A 47 4.15 7.77 -10.64
C LEU A 47 3.99 6.27 -10.94
N THR A 48 4.83 5.77 -11.83
CA THR A 48 4.85 4.37 -12.25
C THR A 48 6.11 3.68 -11.73
N VAL A 49 5.96 2.51 -11.10
CA VAL A 49 7.07 1.74 -10.53
C VAL A 49 7.05 0.31 -11.05
N TYR A 50 8.21 -0.17 -11.48
CA TYR A 50 8.45 -1.57 -11.82
C TYR A 50 9.49 -2.15 -10.89
N VAL A 51 9.24 -3.36 -10.40
CA VAL A 51 10.17 -4.13 -9.56
C VAL A 51 10.34 -5.51 -10.19
N ARG A 52 11.58 -5.90 -10.48
CA ARG A 52 11.88 -7.21 -11.06
C ARG A 52 11.65 -8.34 -10.06
N SER A 53 12.19 -8.21 -8.86
CA SER A 53 11.98 -9.19 -7.79
C SER A 53 12.07 -8.56 -6.41
N ARG A 54 11.34 -9.12 -5.45
CA ARG A 54 11.38 -8.71 -4.04
C ARG A 54 11.92 -9.83 -3.19
N GLN A 55 12.80 -9.48 -2.26
CA GLN A 55 13.31 -10.41 -1.27
C GLN A 55 12.41 -10.42 -0.03
N PRO A 56 12.39 -11.52 0.75
CA PRO A 56 11.58 -11.63 1.96
C PRO A 56 11.91 -10.57 3.04
N ASN A 57 13.12 -10.02 3.01
CA ASN A 57 13.57 -8.96 3.91
C ASN A 57 13.03 -7.55 3.55
N GLY A 58 12.20 -7.43 2.51
CA GLY A 58 11.63 -6.15 2.06
C GLY A 58 12.48 -5.38 1.04
N GLU A 59 13.66 -5.90 0.72
CA GLU A 59 14.54 -5.34 -0.30
C GLU A 59 14.03 -5.68 -1.71
N VAL A 60 14.17 -4.75 -2.65
CA VAL A 60 13.78 -4.93 -4.05
C VAL A 60 15.00 -4.90 -4.96
N ARG A 61 15.01 -5.76 -5.97
CA ARG A 61 16.05 -5.80 -7.01
C ARG A 61 15.49 -5.40 -8.36
N GLY A 62 16.27 -4.62 -9.09
CA GLY A 62 15.91 -4.11 -10.41
C GLY A 62 14.65 -3.27 -10.34
N ILE A 63 14.78 -2.04 -9.83
CA ILE A 63 13.69 -1.08 -9.72
C ILE A 63 13.79 -0.03 -10.84
N LEU A 64 12.65 0.29 -11.43
CA LEU A 64 12.48 1.40 -12.36
C LEU A 64 11.34 2.27 -11.86
N VAL A 65 11.61 3.54 -11.65
CA VAL A 65 10.64 4.55 -11.25
C VAL A 65 10.52 5.56 -12.38
N HIS A 66 9.31 5.73 -12.89
CA HIS A 66 8.97 6.75 -13.87
C HIS A 66 8.05 7.76 -13.20
N ASP A 67 8.60 8.94 -12.94
CA ASP A 67 7.92 10.08 -12.33
C ASP A 67 7.53 11.09 -13.39
N ASN A 68 6.25 11.10 -13.73
CA ASN A 68 5.56 12.03 -14.60
C ASN A 68 4.57 12.92 -13.81
N ARG A 69 4.81 13.14 -12.51
CA ARG A 69 3.97 14.05 -11.70
C ARG A 69 4.07 15.50 -12.16
N ASN A 70 5.20 15.87 -12.75
CA ASN A 70 5.37 17.13 -13.48
C ASN A 70 5.44 16.84 -14.98
N ALA A 71 4.36 17.13 -15.70
CA ALA A 71 4.26 16.87 -17.14
C ALA A 71 5.35 17.56 -17.98
N ASN A 72 5.94 18.66 -17.47
CA ASN A 72 6.99 19.40 -18.17
C ASN A 72 8.39 18.80 -17.96
N ALA A 73 8.54 17.85 -17.02
CA ALA A 73 9.83 17.26 -16.66
C ALA A 73 9.66 15.81 -16.19
N PRO A 74 9.31 14.87 -17.08
CA PRO A 74 9.27 13.45 -16.72
C PRO A 74 10.68 12.94 -16.40
N VAL A 75 10.83 12.25 -15.28
CA VAL A 75 12.11 11.67 -14.84
C VAL A 75 11.97 10.16 -14.73
N THR A 76 12.91 9.43 -15.33
CA THR A 76 13.01 7.98 -15.16
C THR A 76 14.28 7.67 -14.37
N MET A 77 14.14 6.95 -13.26
CA MET A 77 15.22 6.50 -12.41
C MET A 77 15.27 4.99 -12.42
N MET A 78 16.48 4.42 -12.42
CA MET A 78 16.69 2.98 -12.36
C MET A 78 17.76 2.68 -11.30
N ALA A 79 17.58 1.61 -10.55
CA ALA A 79 18.56 1.15 -9.57
C ALA A 79 18.60 -0.38 -9.52
N GLU A 80 19.79 -0.92 -9.21
CA GLU A 80 19.99 -2.36 -9.04
C GLU A 80 19.30 -2.86 -7.78
N ARG A 81 19.33 -2.04 -6.71
CA ARG A 81 18.76 -2.35 -5.41
C ARG A 81 17.89 -1.19 -4.94
N GLY A 82 16.93 -1.50 -4.09
CA GLY A 82 16.15 -0.49 -3.41
C GLY A 82 15.36 -1.05 -2.24
N ALA A 83 14.70 -0.16 -1.52
CA ALA A 83 13.80 -0.53 -0.44
C ALA A 83 12.61 0.43 -0.42
N LEU A 84 11.41 -0.12 -0.13
CA LEU A 84 10.26 0.71 0.20
C LEU A 84 10.28 0.95 1.71
N VAL A 85 10.45 2.19 2.12
CA VAL A 85 10.50 2.59 3.54
C VAL A 85 9.30 3.45 3.85
N SER A 86 8.54 3.07 4.87
CA SER A 86 7.48 3.91 5.42
C SER A 86 8.10 5.06 6.19
N THR A 87 7.79 6.29 5.79
CA THR A 87 8.15 7.51 6.52
C THR A 87 6.90 8.17 7.06
N ASP A 88 7.03 9.09 8.03
CA ASP A 88 5.89 9.86 8.56
C ASP A 88 5.15 10.69 7.48
N GLN A 89 5.80 10.90 6.33
CA GLN A 89 5.25 11.59 5.16
C GLN A 89 4.72 10.62 4.07
N GLY A 90 4.62 9.33 4.38
CA GLY A 90 4.20 8.28 3.46
C GLY A 90 5.34 7.35 3.00
N PRO A 91 5.03 6.32 2.20
CA PRO A 91 6.02 5.38 1.68
C PRO A 91 6.97 6.07 0.69
N ARG A 92 8.28 5.83 0.85
CA ARG A 92 9.33 6.33 -0.04
C ARG A 92 10.14 5.18 -0.61
N PHE A 93 10.57 5.34 -1.86
CA PHE A 93 11.53 4.44 -2.49
C PHE A 93 12.94 4.95 -2.22
N LEU A 94 13.74 4.16 -1.52
CA LEU A 94 15.17 4.33 -1.46
C LEU A 94 15.78 3.57 -2.63
N LEU A 95 16.43 4.29 -3.52
CA LEU A 95 17.20 3.73 -4.62
C LEU A 95 18.66 3.62 -4.16
N ILE A 96 19.22 2.42 -4.25
CA ILE A 96 20.58 2.12 -3.83
C ILE A 96 21.34 1.64 -5.08
N ASN A 97 22.47 2.29 -5.36
CA ASN A 97 23.42 1.85 -6.38
C ASN A 97 24.38 0.84 -5.76
#